data_AF-A0A7C4MRR7-F1
#
_entry.id   AF-A0A7C4MRR7-F1
#
_cell.length_a   1.000
_cell.length_b   1.000
_cell.length_c   1.000
_cell.angle_alpha   90.00
_cell.angle_beta   90.00
_cell.angle_gamma   90.00
#
_symmetry.space_group_name_H-M   'P 1'
#
loop_
_entity.id
_entity.type
_entity.pdbx_description
1 polymer ?
#
loop_
_entity_poly.entity_id
_entity_poly.type
_entity_poly.pdbx_seq_one_letter_code
_entity_poly.pdbx_strand_id
1 'polypeptide(L)'
;MELQAGALGDRTSVDLPRSIEASSYYAHVLRRSATEDTPKKSLRDLRRYLENEDRVWDNSWVRFPRRCLCPFADSVFQHDLLADKTCPSAGLRSDAHRFLTNDGSSSETVRVPVSYLLKLALADALGTSPALPDDAARTGRRVMAHFLNDHVSPETFSFYVVPLRPEAGLGRGLAKESSLRYLLAQLLVMYANRRFELERSGQTAILYFSPHAPTRQ
;
A
#
# COMPACT_ATOMS: atom_id res chain seq x y z
N MET A 1 -10.05 -14.98 -9.64
CA MET A 1 -9.51 -13.63 -9.82
C MET A 1 -9.02 -13.18 -8.47
N GLU A 2 -7.76 -12.79 -8.37
CA GLU A 2 -7.17 -12.25 -7.15
C GLU A 2 -7.21 -10.73 -7.20
N LEU A 3 -7.36 -10.08 -6.06
CA LEU A 3 -7.37 -8.63 -5.97
C LEU A 3 -5.92 -8.18 -5.79
N GLN A 4 -5.46 -7.37 -6.72
CA GLN A 4 -4.09 -6.89 -6.75
C GLN A 4 -4.06 -5.42 -6.37
N ALA A 5 -2.92 -4.99 -5.87
CA ALA A 5 -2.66 -3.61 -5.50
C ALA A 5 -1.41 -3.11 -6.21
N GLY A 6 -1.45 -1.85 -6.64
CA GLY A 6 -0.34 -1.23 -7.33
C GLY A 6 -0.41 0.29 -7.29
N ALA A 7 0.56 0.92 -7.93
CA ALA A 7 0.57 2.36 -8.13
C ALA A 7 0.67 2.68 -9.63
N LEU A 8 -0.16 3.60 -10.09
CA LEU A 8 -0.03 4.23 -11.40
C LEU A 8 0.87 5.46 -11.28
N GLY A 9 1.66 5.73 -12.31
CA GLY A 9 2.39 6.99 -12.43
C GLY A 9 3.72 6.84 -13.17
N ASP A 10 4.34 7.98 -13.42
CA ASP A 10 5.65 8.00 -14.07
C ASP A 10 6.73 7.40 -13.16
N ARG A 11 7.78 6.85 -13.78
CA ARG A 11 8.89 6.20 -13.07
C ARG A 11 9.58 7.07 -12.02
N THR A 12 9.47 8.39 -12.16
CA THR A 12 10.04 9.38 -11.23
C THR A 12 9.14 9.68 -10.03
N SER A 13 7.86 9.31 -10.10
CA SER A 13 6.85 9.60 -9.08
C SER A 13 6.46 8.36 -8.26
N VAL A 14 6.60 7.17 -8.85
CA VAL A 14 6.23 5.90 -8.21
C VAL A 14 7.41 5.28 -7.47
N ASP A 15 7.14 4.63 -6.34
CA ASP A 15 8.19 4.15 -5.43
C ASP A 15 9.06 3.02 -6.00
N LEU A 16 8.45 1.99 -6.61
CA LEU A 16 9.17 0.82 -7.12
C LEU A 16 10.25 1.17 -8.16
N PRO A 17 9.94 1.91 -9.25
CA PRO A 17 10.97 2.28 -10.23
C PRO A 17 12.08 3.13 -9.61
N ARG A 18 11.73 4.08 -8.71
CA ARG A 18 12.74 4.87 -7.97
C ARG A 18 13.62 4.00 -7.09
N SER A 19 13.04 3.03 -6.40
CA SER A 19 13.77 2.09 -5.53
C SER A 19 14.72 1.20 -6.34
N ILE A 20 14.31 0.76 -7.52
CA ILE A 20 15.15 0.00 -8.45
C ILE A 20 16.33 0.88 -8.92
N GLU A 21 16.06 2.10 -9.40
CA GLU A 21 17.08 3.01 -9.90
C GLU A 21 18.09 3.44 -8.83
N ALA A 22 17.65 3.56 -7.57
CA ALA A 22 18.50 3.88 -6.43
C ALA A 22 19.29 2.66 -5.89
N SER A 23 19.00 1.44 -6.36
CA SER A 23 19.61 0.22 -5.83
C SER A 23 21.07 0.05 -6.29
N SER A 24 21.90 -0.50 -5.39
CA SER A 24 23.27 -0.90 -5.73
C SER A 24 23.31 -1.97 -6.83
N TYR A 25 22.29 -2.82 -6.90
CA TYR A 25 22.12 -3.79 -7.99
C TYR A 25 22.05 -3.09 -9.34
N TYR A 26 21.16 -2.11 -9.51
CA TYR A 26 21.04 -1.37 -10.77
C TYR A 26 22.36 -0.67 -11.14
N ALA A 27 23.02 -0.04 -10.16
CA ALA A 27 24.34 0.58 -10.36
C ALA A 27 25.41 -0.45 -10.79
N HIS A 28 25.43 -1.65 -10.20
CA HIS A 28 26.35 -2.72 -10.56
C HIS A 28 26.08 -3.27 -11.96
N VAL A 29 24.82 -3.50 -12.30
CA VAL A 29 24.42 -3.99 -13.63
C VAL A 29 24.79 -2.95 -14.70
N LEU A 30 24.60 -1.66 -14.45
CA LEU A 30 25.05 -0.58 -15.34
C LEU A 30 26.58 -0.56 -15.50
N ARG A 31 27.35 -0.64 -14.41
CA ARG A 31 28.83 -0.66 -14.47
C ARG A 31 29.37 -1.86 -15.25
N ARG A 32 28.81 -3.06 -15.02
CA ARG A 32 29.24 -4.29 -15.70
C ARG A 32 28.82 -4.37 -17.17
N SER A 33 27.85 -3.55 -17.59
CA SER A 33 27.50 -3.38 -19.00
C SER A 33 28.59 -2.68 -19.81
N ALA A 34 29.30 -1.74 -19.17
CA ALA A 34 30.37 -0.98 -19.78
C ALA A 34 31.64 -1.82 -19.98
N THR A 35 31.77 -2.93 -19.26
CA THR A 35 32.90 -3.86 -19.34
C THR A 35 32.58 -5.14 -20.13
N GLU A 36 31.46 -5.18 -20.87
CA GLU A 36 30.96 -6.33 -21.68
C GLU A 36 30.67 -7.64 -20.93
N ASP A 37 30.82 -7.66 -19.60
CA ASP A 37 30.84 -8.86 -18.76
C ASP A 37 29.45 -9.26 -18.19
N THR A 38 28.38 -8.69 -18.74
CA THR A 38 26.98 -9.00 -18.38
C THR A 38 26.26 -9.57 -19.59
N PRO A 39 25.38 -10.59 -19.44
CA PRO A 39 24.47 -10.97 -20.51
C PRO A 39 23.64 -9.74 -20.88
N LYS A 40 23.85 -9.19 -22.08
CA LYS A 40 23.15 -7.99 -22.63
C LYS A 40 21.61 -8.07 -22.47
N LYS A 41 21.10 -9.30 -22.31
CA LYS A 41 19.71 -9.63 -22.00
C LYS A 41 19.20 -9.05 -20.68
N SER A 42 19.90 -9.22 -19.55
CA SER A 42 19.39 -8.79 -18.22
C SER A 42 19.21 -7.26 -18.11
N LEU A 43 20.11 -6.49 -18.71
CA LEU A 43 19.99 -5.03 -18.79
C LEU A 43 18.85 -4.57 -19.68
N ARG A 44 18.70 -5.23 -20.83
CA ARG A 44 17.61 -4.94 -21.76
C ARG A 44 16.27 -5.24 -21.11
N ASP A 45 16.17 -6.37 -20.41
CA ASP A 45 14.95 -6.78 -19.73
C ASP A 45 14.61 -5.81 -18.58
N LEU A 46 15.61 -5.35 -17.82
CA LEU A 46 15.41 -4.34 -16.76
C LEU A 46 15.04 -2.96 -17.32
N ARG A 47 15.68 -2.51 -18.41
CA ARG A 47 15.30 -1.26 -19.08
C ARG A 47 13.89 -1.33 -19.64
N ARG A 48 13.54 -2.43 -20.30
CA ARG A 48 12.18 -2.69 -20.79
C ARG A 48 11.15 -2.69 -19.65
N TYR A 49 11.50 -3.28 -18.51
CA TYR A 49 10.65 -3.23 -17.32
C TYR A 49 10.44 -1.79 -16.83
N LEU A 50 11.48 -0.95 -16.88
CA LEU A 50 11.42 0.46 -16.46
C LEU A 50 10.74 1.40 -17.47
N GLU A 51 10.69 1.06 -18.76
CA GLU A 51 9.97 1.83 -19.79
C GLU A 51 8.45 1.84 -19.55
N ASN A 52 7.91 0.71 -19.07
CA ASN A 52 6.54 0.51 -18.59
C ASN A 52 5.46 1.40 -19.26
N GLU A 53 5.05 1.06 -20.48
CA GLU A 53 4.09 1.84 -21.28
C GLU A 53 2.74 2.06 -20.57
N ASP A 54 2.26 1.06 -19.84
CA ASP A 54 0.99 1.12 -19.10
C ASP A 54 1.08 1.99 -17.83
N ARG A 55 2.30 2.31 -17.38
CA ARG A 55 2.60 3.06 -16.16
C ARG A 55 2.01 2.44 -14.90
N VAL A 56 1.75 1.13 -14.92
CA VAL A 56 1.22 0.35 -13.80
C VAL A 56 2.38 -0.35 -13.11
N TRP A 57 2.56 -0.08 -11.83
CA TRP A 57 3.62 -0.66 -11.00
C TRP A 57 3.01 -1.55 -9.93
N ASP A 58 2.87 -2.82 -10.27
CA ASP A 58 2.36 -3.85 -9.36
C ASP A 58 3.27 -3.99 -8.14
N ASN A 59 2.67 -4.20 -6.96
CA ASN A 59 3.38 -4.32 -5.69
C ASN A 59 4.25 -3.10 -5.32
N SER A 60 4.10 -1.98 -6.02
CA SER A 60 4.75 -0.74 -5.62
C SER A 60 4.17 -0.23 -4.31
N TRP A 61 5.04 0.38 -3.51
CA TRP A 61 4.60 1.19 -2.37
C TRP A 61 4.14 2.55 -2.88
N VAL A 62 3.46 3.29 -2.02
CA VAL A 62 3.12 4.68 -2.23
C VAL A 62 3.84 5.57 -1.23
N ARG A 63 3.97 6.85 -1.59
CA ARG A 63 4.70 7.84 -0.80
C ARG A 63 3.87 9.11 -0.65
N PHE A 64 3.74 9.65 0.55
CA PHE A 64 3.02 10.89 0.76
C PHE A 64 3.56 11.68 1.95
N PRO A 65 3.37 13.00 1.99
CA PRO A 65 3.79 13.81 3.12
C PRO A 65 3.08 13.40 4.41
N ARG A 66 3.84 13.20 5.49
CA ARG A 66 3.28 12.78 6.78
C ARG A 66 2.23 13.77 7.33
N ARG A 67 2.39 15.06 7.02
CA ARG A 67 1.43 16.14 7.36
C ARG A 67 0.01 15.90 6.83
N CYS A 68 -0.18 15.02 5.85
CA CYS A 68 -1.49 14.69 5.34
C CYS A 68 -2.31 13.84 6.32
N LEU A 69 -1.65 13.11 7.24
CA LEU A 69 -2.31 12.34 8.29
C LEU A 69 -2.93 13.27 9.33
N CYS A 70 -4.17 13.00 9.70
CA CYS A 70 -4.80 13.56 10.87
C CYS A 70 -4.15 12.99 12.15
N PRO A 71 -4.34 13.63 13.32
CA PRO A 71 -3.71 13.18 14.57
C PRO A 71 -3.99 11.72 14.92
N PHE A 72 -5.19 11.20 14.61
CA PHE A 72 -5.51 9.81 14.88
C PHE A 72 -4.83 8.84 13.89
N ALA A 73 -4.74 9.18 12.61
CA ALA A 73 -4.03 8.35 11.64
C ALA A 73 -2.52 8.35 11.91
N ASP A 74 -1.96 9.49 12.32
CA ASP A 74 -0.56 9.61 12.70
C ASP A 74 -0.23 8.78 13.95
N SER A 75 -1.11 8.78 14.96
CA SER A 75 -0.91 7.95 16.15
C SER A 75 -1.00 6.45 15.86
N VAL A 76 -1.91 6.03 14.97
CA VAL A 76 -1.96 4.64 14.46
C VAL A 76 -0.65 4.29 13.77
N PHE A 77 -0.15 5.17 12.89
CA PHE A 77 1.11 4.97 12.19
C PHE A 77 2.30 4.82 13.14
N GLN A 78 2.45 5.74 14.10
CA GLN A 78 3.52 5.71 15.09
C GLN A 78 3.46 4.45 15.96
N HIS A 79 2.26 4.07 16.42
CA HIS A 79 2.06 2.88 17.24
C HIS A 79 2.43 1.59 16.48
N ASP A 80 2.08 1.49 15.20
CA ASP A 80 2.42 0.33 14.37
C ASP A 80 3.91 0.25 14.01
N LEU A 81 4.67 1.32 14.20
CA LEU A 81 6.13 1.34 14.08
C LEU A 81 6.86 0.96 15.38
N LEU A 82 6.18 0.79 16.51
CA LEU A 82 6.82 0.33 17.74
C LEU A 82 7.37 -1.09 17.59
N ALA A 83 8.56 -1.34 18.14
CA ALA A 83 9.15 -2.68 18.20
C ALA A 83 8.32 -3.61 19.10
N ASP A 84 7.86 -3.08 20.23
CA ASP A 84 6.95 -3.72 21.15
C ASP A 84 5.80 -2.75 21.49
N LYS A 85 4.58 -3.10 21.07
CA LYS A 85 3.38 -2.30 21.29
C LYS A 85 2.98 -2.22 22.76
N THR A 86 3.46 -3.16 23.58
CA THR A 86 3.22 -3.19 25.03
C THR A 86 4.30 -2.44 25.82
N CYS A 87 5.44 -2.15 25.19
CA CYS A 87 6.56 -1.42 25.80
C CYS A 87 7.07 -0.32 24.86
N PRO A 88 6.41 0.86 24.80
CA PRO A 88 6.79 1.94 23.88
C PRO A 88 8.23 2.45 24.07
N SER A 89 8.81 2.31 25.27
CA SER A 89 10.20 2.65 25.57
C SER A 89 11.22 1.72 24.88
N ALA A 90 10.80 0.56 24.35
CA ALA A 90 11.65 -0.32 23.56
C ALA A 90 12.01 0.29 22.19
N GLY A 91 11.39 1.41 21.80
CA GLY A 91 11.68 2.13 20.57
C GLY A 91 10.96 1.57 19.35
N LEU A 92 11.48 1.91 18.17
CA LEU A 92 10.89 1.54 16.88
C LEU A 92 11.38 0.18 16.38
N ARG A 93 10.57 -0.47 15.55
CA ARG A 93 10.95 -1.68 14.81
C ARG A 93 12.20 -1.43 13.95
N SER A 94 13.02 -2.47 13.77
CA SER A 94 14.34 -2.36 13.12
C SER A 94 14.29 -1.84 11.67
N ASP A 95 13.20 -2.10 10.97
CA ASP A 95 12.94 -1.67 9.59
C ASP A 95 12.07 -0.40 9.50
N ALA A 96 11.84 0.34 10.60
CA ALA A 96 11.04 1.57 10.61
C ALA A 96 11.54 2.63 9.61
N HIS A 97 12.85 2.69 9.37
CA HIS A 97 13.48 3.57 8.40
C HIS A 97 13.03 3.33 6.94
N ARG A 98 12.40 2.19 6.64
CA ARG A 98 11.81 1.92 5.30
C ARG A 98 10.46 2.60 5.10
N PHE A 99 9.79 2.97 6.20
CA PHE A 99 8.46 3.57 6.21
C PHE A 99 8.48 5.09 6.36
N LEU A 100 9.62 5.64 6.78
CA LEU A 100 9.85 7.07 6.94
C LEU A 100 11.08 7.47 6.12
N THR A 101 10.87 8.30 5.10
CA THR A 101 11.93 8.80 4.23
C THR A 101 12.00 10.31 4.28
N ASN A 102 13.20 10.86 4.34
CA ASN A 102 13.45 12.28 4.09
C ASN A 102 14.00 12.45 2.67
N ASP A 103 13.13 12.77 1.72
CA ASP A 103 13.49 13.01 0.31
C ASP A 103 14.17 14.38 0.09
N GLY A 104 14.86 14.92 1.09
CA GLY A 104 15.40 16.29 1.05
C GLY A 104 14.34 17.40 1.11
N SER A 105 13.06 17.05 1.29
CA SER A 105 11.98 18.00 1.54
C SER A 105 11.92 18.38 3.03
N SER A 106 11.34 19.54 3.36
CA SER A 106 11.20 20.01 4.75
C SER A 106 10.23 19.19 5.60
N SER A 107 9.47 18.27 5.00
CA SER A 107 8.52 17.39 5.70
C SER A 107 8.86 15.92 5.52
N GLU A 108 8.79 15.17 6.62
CA GLU A 108 8.93 13.72 6.60
C GLU A 108 7.89 13.07 5.67
N THR A 109 8.32 12.08 4.88
CA THR A 109 7.48 11.37 3.92
C THR A 109 7.20 9.96 4.42
N VAL A 110 5.92 9.58 4.47
CA VAL A 110 5.47 8.23 4.74
C VAL A 110 5.59 7.41 3.46
N ARG A 111 6.18 6.22 3.56
CA ARG A 111 6.34 5.25 2.47
C ARG A 111 5.73 3.92 2.89
N VAL A 112 4.65 3.48 2.25
CA VAL A 112 3.90 2.29 2.70
C VAL A 112 3.36 1.43 1.56
N PRO A 113 3.21 0.11 1.73
CA PRO A 113 2.41 -0.69 0.81
C PRO A 113 0.96 -0.20 0.73
N VAL A 114 0.32 -0.40 -0.43
CA VAL A 114 -1.09 -0.01 -0.65
C VAL A 114 -2.04 -0.68 0.34
N SER A 115 -1.78 -1.92 0.77
CA SER A 115 -2.62 -2.58 1.79
C SER A 115 -2.61 -1.83 3.13
N TYR A 116 -1.46 -1.31 3.55
CA TYR A 116 -1.35 -0.50 4.76
C TYR A 116 -1.85 0.94 4.56
N LEU A 117 -1.75 1.49 3.33
CA LEU A 117 -2.40 2.75 2.96
C LEU A 117 -3.91 2.73 3.28
N LEU A 118 -4.60 1.61 3.05
CA LEU A 118 -6.02 1.46 3.38
C LEU A 118 -6.29 1.60 4.88
N LYS A 119 -5.40 1.06 5.71
CA LYS A 119 -5.48 1.21 7.17
C LYS A 119 -5.39 2.67 7.57
N LEU A 120 -4.40 3.39 7.04
CA LEU A 120 -4.18 4.80 7.34
C LEU A 120 -5.32 5.66 6.80
N ALA A 121 -5.86 5.35 5.62
CA ALA A 121 -7.03 6.02 5.05
C ALA A 121 -8.27 5.86 5.93
N LEU A 122 -8.51 4.64 6.45
CA LEU A 122 -9.62 4.38 7.36
C LEU A 122 -9.41 5.09 8.70
N ALA A 123 -8.19 5.08 9.25
CA ALA A 123 -7.86 5.85 10.44
C ALA A 123 -8.10 7.35 10.21
N ASP A 124 -7.67 7.91 9.08
CA ASP A 124 -7.83 9.34 8.78
C ASP A 124 -9.30 9.70 8.66
N ALA A 125 -10.09 8.90 7.93
CA ALA A 125 -11.53 9.10 7.80
C ALA A 125 -12.26 9.03 9.16
N LEU A 126 -11.90 8.08 10.03
CA LEU A 126 -12.45 7.97 11.38
C LEU A 126 -12.06 9.14 12.27
N GLY A 127 -10.84 9.67 12.13
CA GLY A 127 -10.32 10.77 12.95
C GLY A 127 -10.75 12.17 12.48
N THR A 128 -11.19 12.29 11.23
CA THR A 128 -11.59 13.58 10.62
C THR A 128 -13.10 13.75 10.47
N SER A 129 -13.89 12.70 10.71
CA SER A 129 -15.35 12.75 10.58
C SER A 129 -16.02 13.21 11.88
N PRO A 130 -16.54 14.46 11.96
CA PRO A 130 -17.03 15.05 13.21
C PRO A 130 -18.38 14.48 13.70
N ALA A 131 -19.09 13.69 12.89
CA ALA A 131 -20.45 13.23 13.17
C ALA A 131 -20.68 11.74 12.89
N LEU A 132 -19.64 10.91 12.99
CA LEU A 132 -19.80 9.47 12.79
C LEU A 132 -20.57 8.85 13.98
N PRO A 133 -21.66 8.09 13.75
CA PRO A 133 -22.32 7.37 14.83
C PRO A 133 -21.36 6.42 15.55
N ASP A 134 -21.50 6.25 16.86
CA ASP A 134 -20.58 5.44 17.68
C ASP A 134 -20.42 4.01 17.18
N ASP A 135 -21.51 3.39 16.71
CA ASP A 135 -21.49 2.03 16.16
C ASP A 135 -20.71 1.95 14.86
N ALA A 136 -20.80 2.98 14.01
CA ALA A 136 -20.00 3.08 12.81
C ALA A 136 -18.52 3.28 13.15
N ALA A 137 -18.21 4.12 14.14
CA ALA A 137 -16.83 4.36 14.58
C ALA A 137 -16.20 3.09 15.16
N ARG A 138 -16.94 2.36 16.00
CA ARG A 138 -16.52 1.08 16.58
C ARG A 138 -16.32 0.01 15.51
N THR A 139 -17.25 -0.06 14.55
CA THR A 139 -17.14 -0.98 13.41
C THR A 139 -15.92 -0.66 12.56
N GLY A 140 -15.70 0.62 12.25
CA GLY A 140 -14.51 1.06 11.52
C GLY A 140 -13.21 0.68 12.23
N ARG A 141 -13.12 0.88 13.56
CA ARG A 141 -11.94 0.45 14.34
C ARG A 141 -11.72 -1.07 14.30
N ARG A 142 -12.79 -1.87 14.34
CA ARG A 142 -12.71 -3.33 14.19
C ARG A 142 -12.21 -3.73 12.81
N VAL A 143 -12.77 -3.13 11.75
CA VAL A 143 -12.35 -3.38 10.36
C VAL A 143 -10.90 -2.96 10.14
N MET A 144 -10.47 -1.84 10.73
CA MET A 144 -9.09 -1.35 10.63
C MET A 144 -8.06 -2.35 11.16
N ALA A 145 -8.40 -3.17 12.15
CA ALA A 145 -7.53 -4.21 12.69
C ALA A 145 -7.22 -5.34 11.68
N HIS A 146 -7.96 -5.42 10.59
CA HIS A 146 -7.80 -6.43 9.54
C HIS A 146 -6.89 -5.98 8.40
N PHE A 147 -6.49 -4.72 8.35
CA PHE A 147 -5.45 -4.25 7.42
C PHE A 147 -4.06 -4.41 8.05
N LEU A 148 -3.27 -5.35 7.52
CA LEU A 148 -1.92 -5.67 7.97
C LEU A 148 -0.87 -4.81 7.26
N ASN A 149 0.34 -4.71 7.83
CA ASN A 149 1.46 -3.94 7.30
C ASN A 149 2.40 -4.80 6.41
N ASP A 150 1.89 -5.91 5.87
CA ASP A 150 2.74 -7.07 5.61
C ASP A 150 2.89 -7.39 4.11
N HIS A 151 2.73 -6.39 3.22
CA HIS A 151 2.67 -6.58 1.75
C HIS A 151 1.57 -7.50 1.23
N VAL A 152 0.73 -8.03 2.11
CA VAL A 152 -0.36 -8.93 1.72
C VAL A 152 -1.48 -8.13 1.07
N SER A 153 -2.01 -8.64 -0.04
CA SER A 153 -3.17 -8.06 -0.71
C SER A 153 -4.37 -7.98 0.24
N PRO A 154 -5.17 -6.90 0.18
CA PRO A 154 -6.25 -6.68 1.13
C PRO A 154 -7.37 -7.73 1.07
N GLU A 155 -7.45 -8.59 0.03
CA GLU A 155 -8.41 -9.70 -0.01
C GLU A 155 -8.00 -10.93 0.81
N THR A 156 -6.76 -11.04 1.25
CA THR A 156 -6.32 -12.27 1.93
C THR A 156 -6.87 -12.33 3.36
N PHE A 157 -7.34 -11.20 3.91
CA PHE A 157 -7.97 -11.14 5.23
C PHE A 157 -9.45 -10.80 5.13
N SER A 158 -10.33 -11.71 5.58
CA SER A 158 -11.78 -11.46 5.67
C SER A 158 -12.09 -10.53 6.83
N PHE A 159 -12.97 -9.54 6.63
CA PHE A 159 -13.38 -8.62 7.72
C PHE A 159 -14.34 -9.28 8.72
N TYR A 160 -14.95 -10.39 8.31
CA TYR A 160 -15.89 -11.15 9.12
C TYR A 160 -15.88 -12.62 8.70
N VAL A 161 -15.97 -13.52 9.68
CA VAL A 161 -16.16 -14.95 9.42
C VAL A 161 -17.62 -15.19 9.07
N VAL A 162 -17.90 -15.47 7.79
CA VAL A 162 -19.27 -15.76 7.33
C VAL A 162 -19.71 -17.15 7.83
N PRO A 163 -20.74 -17.26 8.68
CA PRO A 163 -21.26 -18.56 9.08
C PRO A 163 -21.93 -19.22 7.89
N LEU A 164 -21.44 -20.39 7.50
CA LEU A 164 -22.01 -21.20 6.43
C LEU A 164 -23.32 -21.84 6.92
N ARG A 165 -24.46 -21.31 6.48
CA ARG A 165 -25.78 -21.89 6.74
C ARG A 165 -26.35 -22.44 5.43
N PRO A 166 -26.75 -23.72 5.37
CA PRO A 166 -27.32 -24.33 4.17
C PRO A 166 -28.51 -23.55 3.60
N GLU A 167 -29.34 -22.95 4.47
CA GLU A 167 -30.56 -22.24 4.08
C GLU A 167 -30.30 -20.91 3.32
N ALA A 168 -29.12 -20.30 3.47
CA ALA A 168 -28.80 -19.00 2.88
C ALA A 168 -27.98 -19.07 1.57
N GLY A 169 -27.62 -20.29 1.14
CA GLY A 169 -26.70 -20.55 0.04
C GLY A 169 -25.25 -20.25 0.43
N LEU A 170 -24.41 -21.29 0.45
CA LEU A 170 -23.02 -21.23 0.93
C LEU A 170 -22.18 -20.15 0.24
N GLY A 171 -22.44 -19.87 -1.05
CA GLY A 171 -21.72 -18.85 -1.82
C GLY A 171 -22.22 -17.41 -1.64
N ARG A 172 -23.48 -17.20 -1.22
CA ARG A 172 -24.09 -15.85 -1.18
C ARG A 172 -23.51 -14.98 -0.07
N GLY A 173 -23.27 -15.57 1.09
CA GLY A 173 -22.66 -14.88 2.23
C GLY A 173 -21.22 -14.45 1.93
N LEU A 174 -20.43 -15.33 1.33
CA LEU A 174 -19.06 -15.04 0.90
C LEU A 174 -19.04 -13.96 -0.19
N ALA A 175 -19.89 -14.06 -1.21
CA ALA A 175 -19.97 -13.06 -2.27
C ALA A 175 -20.34 -11.67 -1.72
N LYS A 176 -21.26 -11.60 -0.74
CA LYS A 176 -21.65 -10.35 -0.09
C LYS A 176 -20.49 -9.75 0.71
N GLU A 177 -19.77 -10.55 1.51
CA GLU A 177 -18.61 -10.07 2.27
C GLU A 177 -17.52 -9.55 1.32
N SER A 178 -17.15 -10.33 0.30
CA SER A 178 -16.15 -9.94 -0.68
C SER A 178 -16.54 -8.66 -1.42
N SER A 179 -17.81 -8.49 -1.77
CA SER A 179 -18.32 -7.28 -2.44
C SER A 179 -18.24 -6.05 -1.52
N LEU A 180 -18.61 -6.20 -0.25
CA LEU A 180 -18.54 -5.10 0.73
C LEU A 180 -17.09 -4.70 1.01
N ARG A 181 -16.21 -5.70 1.17
CA ARG A 181 -14.78 -5.48 1.37
C ARG A 181 -14.14 -4.80 0.17
N TYR A 182 -14.45 -5.25 -1.05
CA TYR A 182 -13.99 -4.62 -2.27
C TYR A 182 -14.47 -3.16 -2.39
N LEU A 183 -15.77 -2.92 -2.15
CA LEU A 183 -16.33 -1.57 -2.17
C LEU A 183 -15.63 -0.65 -1.15
N LEU A 184 -15.47 -1.11 0.09
CA LEU A 184 -14.80 -0.34 1.13
C LEU A 184 -13.33 -0.04 0.73
N ALA A 185 -12.61 -1.05 0.23
CA ALA A 185 -11.22 -0.87 -0.19
C ALA A 185 -11.10 0.14 -1.34
N GLN A 186 -12.00 0.09 -2.34
CA GLN A 186 -12.05 1.08 -3.42
C GLN A 186 -12.32 2.50 -2.90
N LEU A 187 -13.28 2.67 -1.99
CA LEU A 187 -13.57 3.96 -1.37
C LEU A 187 -12.38 4.51 -0.59
N LEU A 188 -11.67 3.65 0.15
CA LEU A 188 -10.48 4.02 0.91
C LEU A 188 -9.31 4.39 0.00
N VAL A 189 -9.12 3.70 -1.13
CA VAL A 189 -8.10 4.09 -2.14
C VAL A 189 -8.43 5.44 -2.75
N MET A 190 -9.67 5.65 -3.18
CA MET A 190 -10.11 6.94 -3.74
C MET A 190 -9.92 8.07 -2.73
N TYR A 191 -10.23 7.81 -1.46
CA TYR A 191 -9.99 8.75 -0.37
C TYR A 191 -8.50 9.05 -0.21
N ALA A 192 -7.66 8.02 -0.09
CA ALA A 192 -6.22 8.16 0.10
C ALA A 192 -5.55 8.92 -1.05
N ASN A 193 -5.94 8.61 -2.29
CA ASN A 193 -5.40 9.24 -3.49
C ASN A 193 -5.51 10.78 -3.47
N ARG A 194 -6.61 11.28 -2.93
CA ARG A 194 -6.88 12.72 -2.79
C ARG A 194 -6.35 13.27 -1.47
N ARG A 195 -6.75 12.66 -0.35
CA ARG A 195 -6.49 13.15 1.01
C ARG A 195 -5.00 13.17 1.34
N PHE A 196 -4.27 12.16 0.86
CA PHE A 196 -2.83 12.04 1.05
C PHE A 196 -2.03 12.60 -0.13
N GLU A 197 -2.66 13.39 -1.00
CA GLU A 197 -2.00 14.09 -2.10
C GLU A 197 -1.26 13.18 -3.10
N LEU A 198 -1.59 11.88 -3.18
CA LEU A 198 -0.93 10.96 -4.11
C LEU A 198 -1.09 11.45 -5.55
N GLU A 199 -2.32 11.75 -5.97
CA GLU A 199 -2.62 12.24 -7.33
C GLU A 199 -1.82 13.52 -7.64
N ARG A 200 -1.73 14.44 -6.67
CA ARG A 200 -0.97 15.69 -6.80
C ARG A 200 0.54 15.45 -6.90
N SER A 201 1.05 14.38 -6.32
CA SER A 201 2.46 13.96 -6.40
C SER A 201 2.79 13.13 -7.65
N GLY A 202 1.80 12.87 -8.52
CA GLY A 202 1.97 12.12 -9.76
C GLY A 202 1.97 10.59 -9.59
N GLN A 203 1.41 10.09 -8.48
CA GLN A 203 1.17 8.66 -8.28
C GLN A 203 -0.31 8.41 -7.94
N THR A 204 -0.84 7.24 -8.24
CA THR A 204 -2.23 6.89 -7.89
C THR A 204 -2.27 5.45 -7.42
N ALA A 205 -2.64 5.22 -6.17
CA ALA A 205 -2.89 3.88 -5.67
C ALA A 205 -4.09 3.28 -6.41
N ILE A 206 -3.99 2.01 -6.79
CA ILE A 206 -5.07 1.28 -7.44
C ILE A 206 -5.28 -0.08 -6.81
N LEU A 207 -6.53 -0.53 -6.87
CA LEU A 207 -6.93 -1.90 -6.59
C LEU A 207 -7.65 -2.43 -7.82
N TYR A 208 -7.29 -3.62 -8.28
CA TYR A 208 -7.85 -4.19 -9.49
C TYR A 208 -7.90 -5.71 -9.40
N PHE A 209 -8.85 -6.34 -10.10
CA PHE A 209 -8.87 -7.80 -10.20
C PHE A 209 -7.97 -8.24 -11.34
N SER A 210 -7.05 -9.17 -11.04
CA SER A 210 -6.25 -9.83 -12.06
C SER A 210 -6.69 -11.29 -12.19
N PRO A 211 -6.86 -11.80 -13.43
CA PRO A 211 -7.05 -13.23 -13.65
C PRO A 211 -5.76 -14.03 -13.46
N HIS A 212 -4.59 -13.39 -13.40
CA HIS A 212 -3.27 -14.03 -13.31
C HIS A 212 -2.45 -13.41 -12.18
N ALA A 213 -1.59 -14.20 -11.52
CA ALA A 213 -0.55 -13.64 -10.65
C ALA A 213 0.27 -12.61 -11.45
N PRO A 214 0.79 -11.53 -10.81
CA PRO A 214 1.47 -10.45 -11.52
C PRO A 214 2.47 -10.99 -12.53
N THR A 215 2.22 -10.78 -13.83
CA THR A 215 3.02 -11.38 -14.91
C THR A 215 4.44 -10.79 -15.00
N ARG A 216 4.74 -9.76 -14.21
CA ARG A 216 6.04 -9.11 -14.11
C ARG A 216 6.61 -9.32 -12.70
N GLN A 217 7.13 -10.52 -12.42
CA GLN A 217 7.96 -10.83 -11.24
C GLN A 217 9.40 -11.10 -11.66
#